data_AF-A0AAV5T8T2-F1
#
_entry.id   AF-A0AAV5T8T2-F1
#
_cell.length_a   1.000
_cell.length_b   1.000
_cell.length_c   1.000
_cell.angle_alpha   90.00
_cell.angle_beta   90.00
_cell.angle_gamma   90.00
#
_symmetry.space_group_name_H-M   'P 1'
#
loop_
_entity.id
_entity.type
_entity.pdbx_description
1 polymer ?
#
loop_
_entity_poly.entity_id
_entity_poly.type
_entity_poly.pdbx_seq_one_letter_code
_entity_poly.pdbx_strand_id
1 'polypeptide(L)'
;MSFSQIPFYHYAIMAVGWPSIILYILMIVSILKHRHKNALLRSSYFNMVLAEAIPEIILFLYVEFLMRTRKFGFLQVFEKQTNSLLVETVFFGHNALRYVVILGFIPFALNRFMALRSPTTYTKRWNVQFTLFMIFLCWIGGLSIASPIYFYPSANFSYLPNGYGGLSLQANDNVLDYDSLSAIITVSTVFGICSVFYLMTLISLRRVLMTVSTKSSTRVKEDFLLLLSSILTFSSMSFDVVVYIIQFVSVAANLDSLVSLSFDLWFVTTELMCISQPWCLLFTNRTVRRYFLRLFR
;
A
#
# COMPACT_ATOMS: atom_id res chain seq x y z
N MET A 1 -24.44 12.86 -17.75
CA MET A 1 -24.13 12.45 -16.37
C MET A 1 -23.50 13.62 -15.65
N SER A 2 -23.99 13.97 -14.46
CA SER A 2 -23.50 15.13 -13.74
C SER A 2 -22.34 14.74 -12.83
N PHE A 3 -21.15 15.26 -13.12
CA PHE A 3 -19.99 15.27 -12.22
C PHE A 3 -20.32 15.80 -10.80
N SER A 4 -21.50 16.40 -10.60
CA SER A 4 -22.00 16.86 -9.30
C SER A 4 -22.28 15.78 -8.27
N GLN A 5 -22.35 14.48 -8.64
CA GLN A 5 -22.68 13.40 -7.70
C GLN A 5 -21.47 12.79 -6.98
N ILE A 6 -20.23 13.05 -7.42
CA ILE A 6 -19.05 12.60 -6.65
C ILE A 6 -18.80 13.55 -5.48
N PRO A 7 -18.56 13.03 -4.27
CA PRO A 7 -18.02 13.85 -3.18
C PRO A 7 -16.71 14.54 -3.56
N PHE A 8 -16.54 15.79 -3.11
CA PHE A 8 -15.37 16.63 -3.46
C PHE A 8 -14.01 15.98 -3.14
N TYR A 9 -13.92 15.24 -2.03
CA TYR A 9 -12.67 14.60 -1.61
C TYR A 9 -12.16 13.54 -2.61
N HIS A 10 -13.06 12.90 -3.38
CA HIS A 10 -12.67 11.98 -4.45
C HIS A 10 -11.97 12.69 -5.61
N TYR A 11 -12.38 13.91 -5.96
CA TYR A 11 -11.67 14.71 -6.96
C TYR A 11 -10.31 15.16 -6.45
N ALA A 12 -10.22 15.57 -5.19
CA ALA A 12 -8.96 15.98 -4.58
C ALA A 12 -7.94 14.83 -4.58
N ILE A 13 -8.35 13.61 -4.19
CA ILE A 13 -7.44 12.47 -4.19
C ILE A 13 -7.05 12.04 -5.60
N MET A 14 -7.93 12.11 -6.60
CA MET A 14 -7.57 11.84 -8.01
C MET A 14 -6.56 12.87 -8.53
N ALA A 15 -6.79 14.15 -8.25
CA ALA A 15 -5.93 15.25 -8.67
C ALA A 15 -4.52 15.13 -8.07
N VAL A 16 -4.39 14.54 -6.87
CA VAL A 16 -3.09 14.23 -6.25
C VAL A 16 -2.55 12.88 -6.75
N GLY A 17 -3.39 11.87 -6.88
CA GLY A 17 -3.05 10.49 -7.20
C GLY A 17 -2.40 10.33 -8.56
N TRP A 18 -3.00 10.90 -9.62
CA TRP A 18 -2.48 10.79 -10.99
C TRP A 18 -1.07 11.38 -11.15
N PRO A 19 -0.81 12.64 -10.73
CA PRO A 19 0.56 13.17 -10.71
C PRO A 19 1.51 12.33 -9.86
N SER A 20 1.03 11.75 -8.76
CA SER A 20 1.86 10.91 -7.88
C SER A 20 2.27 9.60 -8.53
N ILE A 21 1.41 8.96 -9.33
CA ILE A 21 1.78 7.78 -10.11
C ILE A 21 2.77 8.11 -11.21
N ILE A 22 2.59 9.23 -11.91
CA ILE A 22 3.58 9.70 -12.89
C ILE A 22 4.93 9.92 -12.19
N LEU A 23 4.92 10.57 -11.03
CA LEU A 23 6.10 10.77 -10.20
C LEU A 23 6.73 9.43 -9.78
N TYR A 24 5.92 8.44 -9.43
CA TYR A 24 6.36 7.10 -9.07
C TYR A 24 7.09 6.43 -10.24
N ILE A 25 6.49 6.43 -11.43
CA ILE A 25 7.09 5.87 -12.65
C ILE A 25 8.43 6.57 -12.95
N LEU A 26 8.47 7.89 -12.89
CA LEU A 26 9.70 8.66 -13.11
C LEU A 26 10.78 8.35 -12.05
N MET A 27 10.39 8.13 -10.80
CA MET A 27 11.30 7.69 -9.75
C MET A 27 11.86 6.30 -10.03
N ILE A 28 11.03 5.34 -10.46
CA ILE A 28 11.46 3.99 -10.87
C ILE A 28 12.48 4.09 -12.00
N VAL A 29 12.17 4.85 -13.05
CA VAL A 29 13.09 5.09 -14.18
C VAL A 29 14.40 5.73 -13.69
N SER A 30 14.34 6.70 -12.78
CA SER A 30 15.52 7.33 -12.19
C SER A 30 16.41 6.33 -11.46
N ILE A 31 15.82 5.48 -10.61
CA ILE A 31 16.53 4.44 -9.85
C ILE A 31 17.18 3.45 -10.83
N LEU A 32 16.42 2.93 -11.79
CA LEU A 32 16.90 1.96 -12.78
C LEU A 32 18.05 2.53 -13.64
N LYS A 33 17.92 3.77 -14.13
CA LYS A 33 18.95 4.41 -14.96
C LYS A 33 20.24 4.66 -14.19
N HIS A 34 20.16 5.03 -12.91
CA HIS A 34 21.31 5.47 -12.12
C HIS A 34 21.88 4.43 -11.16
N ARG A 35 21.24 3.27 -10.99
CA ARG A 35 21.71 2.20 -10.08
C ARG A 35 23.13 1.73 -10.40
N HIS A 36 23.54 1.73 -11.66
CA HIS A 36 24.90 1.32 -12.03
C HIS A 36 25.98 2.28 -11.53
N LYS A 37 25.63 3.57 -11.33
CA LYS A 37 26.57 4.63 -10.93
C LYS A 37 26.61 4.87 -9.43
N ASN A 38 25.69 4.29 -8.65
CA ASN A 38 25.60 4.52 -7.21
C ASN A 38 25.27 3.25 -6.43
N ALA A 39 26.16 2.86 -5.52
CA ALA A 39 25.98 1.69 -4.65
C ALA A 39 24.73 1.78 -3.75
N LEU A 40 24.31 2.98 -3.33
CA LEU A 40 23.11 3.17 -2.50
C LEU A 40 21.84 2.73 -3.24
N LEU A 41 21.72 3.08 -4.52
CA LEU A 41 20.58 2.71 -5.38
C LEU A 41 20.57 1.21 -5.76
N ARG A 42 21.69 0.51 -5.53
CA ARG A 42 21.78 -0.96 -5.67
C ARG A 42 21.42 -1.72 -4.40
N SER A 43 21.17 -1.03 -3.30
CA SER A 43 20.85 -1.69 -2.03
C SER A 43 19.56 -2.49 -2.12
N SER A 44 19.43 -3.52 -1.28
CA SER A 44 18.24 -4.35 -1.19
C SER A 44 16.97 -3.54 -0.90
N TYR A 45 17.10 -2.40 -0.20
CA TYR A 45 16.01 -1.46 0.00
C TYR A 45 15.40 -0.96 -1.32
N PHE A 46 16.22 -0.48 -2.27
CA PHE A 46 15.69 -0.02 -3.55
C PHE A 46 15.19 -1.17 -4.43
N ASN A 47 15.74 -2.37 -4.31
CA ASN A 47 15.15 -3.54 -4.98
C ASN A 47 13.74 -3.82 -4.46
N MET A 48 13.50 -3.66 -3.16
CA MET A 48 12.17 -3.78 -2.58
C MET A 48 11.24 -2.66 -3.04
N VAL A 49 11.72 -1.41 -3.06
CA VAL A 49 10.94 -0.27 -3.61
C VAL A 49 10.51 -0.55 -5.05
N LEU A 50 11.42 -1.06 -5.88
CA LEU A 50 11.10 -1.41 -7.28
C LEU A 50 10.11 -2.58 -7.39
N ALA A 51 10.21 -3.57 -6.51
CA ALA A 51 9.34 -4.72 -6.52
C ALA A 51 7.93 -4.39 -6.01
N GLU A 52 7.82 -3.57 -4.96
CA GLU A 52 6.56 -3.16 -4.35
C GLU A 52 5.80 -2.13 -5.19
N ALA A 53 6.53 -1.33 -6.00
CA ALA A 53 5.89 -0.42 -6.94
C ALA A 53 4.96 -1.13 -7.93
N ILE A 54 5.20 -2.41 -8.24
CA ILE A 54 4.35 -3.18 -9.15
C ILE A 54 2.93 -3.37 -8.58
N PRO A 55 2.73 -4.05 -7.43
CA PRO A 55 1.40 -4.19 -6.85
C PRO A 55 0.77 -2.84 -6.48
N GLU A 56 1.53 -1.84 -6.04
CA GLU A 56 0.99 -0.50 -5.73
C GLU A 56 0.44 0.22 -6.98
N ILE A 57 1.17 0.19 -8.11
CA ILE A 57 0.67 0.78 -9.36
C ILE A 57 -0.53 0.01 -9.89
N ILE A 58 -0.48 -1.33 -9.87
CA ILE A 58 -1.61 -2.16 -10.32
C ILE A 58 -2.85 -1.86 -9.46
N LEU A 59 -2.71 -1.82 -8.13
CA LEU A 59 -3.80 -1.53 -7.21
C LEU A 59 -4.36 -0.12 -7.41
N PHE A 60 -3.51 0.89 -7.61
CA PHE A 60 -3.97 2.25 -7.93
C PHE A 60 -4.81 2.26 -9.22
N LEU A 61 -4.30 1.67 -10.30
CA LEU A 61 -5.02 1.59 -11.57
C LEU A 61 -6.33 0.81 -11.43
N TYR A 62 -6.33 -0.23 -10.59
CA TYR A 62 -7.51 -1.00 -10.25
C TYR A 62 -8.58 -0.14 -9.60
N VAL A 63 -8.18 0.67 -8.61
CA VAL A 63 -9.09 1.55 -7.89
C VAL A 63 -9.67 2.62 -8.82
N GLU A 64 -8.80 3.27 -9.62
CA GLU A 64 -9.20 4.33 -10.53
C GLU A 64 -10.09 3.84 -11.68
N PHE A 65 -9.69 2.77 -12.37
CA PHE A 65 -10.37 2.33 -13.59
C PHE A 65 -11.47 1.31 -13.39
N LEU A 66 -11.46 0.53 -12.31
CA LEU A 66 -12.48 -0.49 -12.06
C LEU A 66 -13.40 -0.09 -10.91
N MET A 67 -12.87 0.22 -9.74
CA MET A 67 -13.71 0.44 -8.56
C MET A 67 -14.43 1.79 -8.58
N ARG A 68 -13.72 2.87 -8.89
CA ARG A 68 -14.26 4.23 -8.91
C ARG A 68 -15.20 4.45 -10.09
N THR A 69 -14.81 4.00 -11.29
CA THR A 69 -15.67 4.06 -12.49
C THR A 69 -16.97 3.32 -12.27
N ARG A 70 -16.91 2.11 -11.71
CA ARG A 70 -18.10 1.35 -11.32
C ARG A 70 -18.95 2.09 -10.29
N LYS A 71 -18.35 2.54 -9.18
CA LYS A 71 -19.08 3.15 -8.05
C LYS A 71 -19.82 4.43 -8.46
N PHE A 72 -19.22 5.27 -9.30
CA PHE A 72 -19.80 6.55 -9.70
C PHE A 72 -20.34 6.57 -11.13
N GLY A 73 -20.31 5.43 -11.83
CA GLY A 73 -20.77 5.31 -13.21
C GLY A 73 -19.91 6.07 -14.23
N PHE A 74 -18.63 6.36 -13.95
CA PHE A 74 -17.74 6.94 -14.96
C PHE A 74 -17.58 5.96 -16.11
N LEU A 75 -17.67 6.50 -17.33
CA LEU A 75 -17.48 5.77 -18.59
C LEU A 75 -18.54 4.68 -18.88
N GLN A 76 -19.49 4.43 -17.98
CA GLN A 76 -20.55 3.41 -18.12
C GLN A 76 -20.05 2.03 -18.59
N VAL A 77 -18.82 1.66 -18.24
CA VAL A 77 -18.18 0.42 -18.70
C VAL A 77 -18.81 -0.82 -18.06
N PHE A 78 -19.42 -0.65 -16.89
CA PHE A 78 -20.07 -1.72 -16.15
C PHE A 78 -21.58 -1.61 -16.24
N GLU A 79 -22.22 -2.74 -16.48
CA GLU A 79 -23.67 -2.88 -16.46
C GLU A 79 -24.12 -3.59 -15.18
N LYS A 80 -25.42 -3.48 -14.89
CA LYS A 80 -26.05 -4.26 -13.82
C LYS A 80 -25.85 -5.75 -14.13
N GLN A 81 -25.27 -6.46 -13.19
CA GLN A 81 -25.03 -7.91 -13.30
C GLN A 81 -25.48 -8.59 -12.01
N THR A 82 -26.15 -9.73 -12.14
CA THR A 82 -26.60 -10.54 -11.01
C THR A 82 -25.88 -11.89 -11.05
N ASN A 83 -25.31 -12.32 -9.93
CA ASN A 83 -24.58 -13.59 -9.78
C ASN A 83 -23.53 -13.80 -10.89
N SER A 84 -22.62 -12.84 -11.03
CA SER A 84 -21.63 -12.82 -12.11
C SER A 84 -20.24 -13.20 -11.61
N LEU A 85 -19.62 -14.18 -12.27
CA LEU A 85 -18.25 -14.60 -12.03
C LEU A 85 -17.24 -13.46 -12.29
N LEU A 86 -17.57 -12.53 -13.18
CA LEU A 86 -16.75 -11.36 -13.43
C LEU A 86 -16.70 -10.45 -12.21
N VAL A 87 -17.84 -10.21 -11.56
CA VAL A 87 -17.93 -9.40 -10.33
C VAL A 87 -17.11 -10.03 -9.22
N GLU A 88 -17.23 -11.33 -9.05
CA GLU A 88 -16.46 -12.12 -8.09
C GLU A 88 -14.95 -12.03 -8.35
N THR A 89 -14.52 -12.24 -9.59
CA THR A 89 -13.11 -12.16 -9.98
C THR A 89 -12.55 -10.76 -9.76
N VAL A 90 -13.36 -9.72 -10.05
CA VAL A 90 -12.97 -8.33 -9.83
C VAL A 90 -12.86 -8.04 -8.33
N PHE A 91 -13.74 -8.59 -7.50
CA PHE A 91 -13.67 -8.44 -6.06
C PHE A 91 -12.46 -9.16 -5.45
N PHE A 92 -12.22 -10.41 -5.86
CA PHE A 92 -11.07 -11.18 -5.43
C PHE A 92 -9.75 -10.52 -5.82
N GLY A 93 -9.58 -10.15 -7.10
CA GLY A 93 -8.34 -9.57 -7.60
C GLY A 93 -7.98 -8.29 -6.86
N HIS A 94 -8.99 -7.50 -6.52
CA HIS A 94 -8.85 -6.32 -5.69
C HIS A 94 -8.32 -6.64 -4.29
N ASN A 95 -9.01 -7.53 -3.56
CA ASN A 95 -8.65 -7.86 -2.19
C ASN A 95 -7.30 -8.56 -2.10
N ALA A 96 -7.00 -9.47 -3.04
CA ALA A 96 -5.70 -10.10 -3.14
C ALA A 96 -4.59 -9.06 -3.28
N LEU A 97 -4.69 -8.15 -4.27
CA LEU A 97 -3.69 -7.09 -4.48
C LEU A 97 -3.52 -6.18 -3.27
N ARG A 98 -4.64 -5.82 -2.63
CA ARG A 98 -4.61 -5.01 -1.41
C ARG A 98 -3.83 -5.70 -0.30
N TYR A 99 -4.08 -6.98 -0.05
CA TYR A 99 -3.33 -7.74 0.95
C TYR A 99 -1.86 -7.90 0.57
N VAL A 100 -1.51 -8.04 -0.72
CA VAL A 100 -0.11 -8.04 -1.15
C VAL A 100 0.59 -6.74 -0.71
N VAL A 101 0.00 -5.57 -1.03
CA VAL A 101 0.57 -4.26 -0.65
C VAL A 101 0.68 -4.11 0.87
N ILE A 102 -0.34 -4.52 1.62
CA ILE A 102 -0.31 -4.47 3.08
C ILE A 102 0.81 -5.37 3.62
N LEU A 103 0.92 -6.61 3.16
CA LEU A 103 1.97 -7.53 3.59
C LEU A 103 3.38 -7.04 3.19
N GLY A 104 3.50 -6.25 2.12
CA GLY A 104 4.74 -5.62 1.66
C GLY A 104 5.40 -4.72 2.72
N PHE A 105 4.65 -4.16 3.67
CA PHE A 105 5.24 -3.38 4.76
C PHE A 105 6.14 -4.19 5.71
N ILE A 106 5.86 -5.49 5.90
CA ILE A 106 6.64 -6.37 6.79
C ILE A 106 8.10 -6.47 6.34
N PRO A 107 8.42 -6.87 5.09
CA PRO A 107 9.81 -6.98 4.67
C PRO A 107 10.51 -5.62 4.75
N PHE A 108 9.85 -4.48 4.50
CA PHE A 108 10.45 -3.15 4.65
C PHE A 108 10.90 -2.88 6.09
N ALA A 109 10.01 -3.09 7.06
CA ALA A 109 10.33 -2.92 8.48
C ALA A 109 11.45 -3.86 8.92
N LEU A 110 11.39 -5.13 8.52
CA LEU A 110 12.42 -6.14 8.82
C LEU A 110 13.78 -5.80 8.18
N ASN A 111 13.77 -5.29 6.94
CA ASN A 111 14.97 -4.88 6.22
C ASN A 111 15.69 -3.74 6.95
N ARG A 112 14.95 -2.70 7.36
CA ARG A 112 15.51 -1.57 8.12
C ARG A 112 16.02 -2.00 9.49
N PHE A 113 15.28 -2.87 10.18
CA PHE A 113 15.71 -3.44 11.46
C PHE A 113 17.04 -4.20 11.34
N MET A 114 17.16 -5.10 10.35
CA MET A 114 18.40 -5.86 10.14
C MET A 114 19.56 -4.98 9.68
N ALA A 115 19.30 -3.97 8.85
CA ALA A 115 20.33 -3.03 8.38
C ALA A 115 21.03 -2.32 9.54
N LEU A 116 20.27 -1.90 10.55
CA LEU A 116 20.79 -1.17 11.71
C LEU A 116 21.31 -2.09 12.82
N ARG A 117 20.65 -3.22 13.08
CA ARG A 117 21.04 -4.13 14.19
C ARG A 117 22.22 -5.03 13.84
N SER A 118 22.35 -5.45 12.59
CA SER A 118 23.36 -6.44 12.19
C SER A 118 23.92 -6.14 10.79
N PRO A 119 24.65 -5.02 10.60
CA PRO A 119 25.09 -4.56 9.29
C PRO A 119 26.02 -5.55 8.56
N THR A 120 26.79 -6.36 9.30
CA THR A 120 27.70 -7.39 8.74
C THR A 120 26.95 -8.58 8.15
N THR A 121 25.90 -9.04 8.83
CA THR A 121 25.03 -10.12 8.36
C THR A 121 24.02 -9.63 7.32
N TYR A 122 23.62 -8.35 7.41
CA TYR A 122 22.65 -7.72 6.52
C TYR A 122 23.06 -7.84 5.04
N THR A 123 24.29 -7.48 4.69
CA THR A 123 24.76 -7.51 3.30
C THR A 123 24.81 -8.92 2.71
N LYS A 124 25.03 -9.94 3.56
CA LYS A 124 25.01 -11.35 3.15
C LYS A 124 23.59 -11.90 2.98
N ARG A 125 22.68 -11.54 3.91
CA ARG A 125 21.31 -12.06 3.95
C ARG A 125 20.39 -11.37 2.95
N TRP A 126 20.45 -10.05 2.87
CA TRP A 126 19.60 -9.26 1.96
C TRP A 126 20.21 -9.13 0.57
N ASN A 127 20.30 -10.26 -0.11
CA ASN A 127 20.62 -10.32 -1.53
C ASN A 127 19.34 -10.22 -2.39
N VAL A 128 19.51 -10.16 -3.71
CA VAL A 128 18.38 -10.05 -4.66
C VAL A 128 17.43 -11.24 -4.54
N GLN A 129 17.96 -12.46 -4.39
CA GLN A 129 17.15 -13.68 -4.27
C GLN A 129 16.26 -13.66 -3.03
N PHE A 130 16.81 -13.27 -1.88
CA PHE A 130 16.05 -13.17 -0.63
C PHE A 130 15.00 -12.05 -0.71
N THR A 131 15.33 -10.91 -1.33
CA THR A 131 14.34 -9.86 -1.59
C THR A 131 13.19 -10.38 -2.46
N LEU A 132 13.48 -11.04 -3.58
CA LEU A 132 12.44 -11.62 -4.45
C LEU A 132 11.62 -12.69 -3.74
N PHE A 133 12.25 -13.52 -2.92
CA PHE A 133 11.57 -14.53 -2.10
C PHE A 133 10.57 -13.88 -1.12
N MET A 134 10.99 -12.83 -0.40
CA MET A 134 10.09 -12.12 0.51
C MET A 134 8.90 -11.49 -0.22
N ILE A 135 9.13 -10.88 -1.38
CA ILE A 135 8.05 -10.31 -2.21
C ILE A 135 7.10 -11.42 -2.68
N PHE A 136 7.64 -12.54 -3.15
CA PHE A 136 6.85 -13.69 -3.57
C PHE A 136 5.98 -14.25 -2.42
N LEU A 137 6.50 -14.28 -1.18
CA LEU A 137 5.72 -14.63 0.00
C LEU A 137 4.57 -13.63 0.25
N CYS A 138 4.77 -12.33 0.03
CA CYS A 138 3.69 -11.34 0.14
C CYS A 138 2.60 -11.61 -0.91
N TRP A 139 2.96 -11.98 -2.14
CA TRP A 139 2.00 -12.37 -3.19
C TRP A 139 1.20 -13.62 -2.82
N ILE A 140 1.88 -14.69 -2.39
CA ILE A 140 1.21 -15.91 -1.92
C ILE A 140 0.31 -15.61 -0.73
N GLY A 141 0.79 -14.83 0.23
CA GLY A 141 0.02 -14.44 1.41
C GLY A 141 -1.25 -13.68 1.04
N GLY A 142 -1.15 -12.67 0.18
CA GLY A 142 -2.31 -11.89 -0.25
C GLY A 142 -3.34 -12.73 -1.00
N LEU A 143 -2.91 -13.62 -1.90
CA LEU A 143 -3.80 -14.56 -2.59
C LEU A 143 -4.43 -15.55 -1.62
N SER A 144 -3.67 -16.07 -0.67
CA SER A 144 -4.16 -17.05 0.32
C SER A 144 -5.21 -16.45 1.23
N ILE A 145 -5.04 -15.21 1.69
CA ILE A 145 -6.01 -14.50 2.54
C ILE A 145 -7.30 -14.20 1.75
N ALA A 146 -7.20 -13.82 0.47
CA ALA A 146 -8.39 -13.55 -0.34
C ALA A 146 -9.11 -14.84 -0.82
N SER A 147 -8.42 -15.98 -0.87
CA SER A 147 -8.95 -17.22 -1.46
C SER A 147 -10.23 -17.77 -0.83
N PRO A 148 -10.49 -17.68 0.50
CA PRO A 148 -11.68 -18.27 1.10
C PRO A 148 -12.99 -17.66 0.57
N ILE A 149 -12.95 -16.46 -0.01
CA ILE A 149 -14.09 -15.81 -0.66
C ILE A 149 -14.70 -16.72 -1.76
N TYR A 150 -13.87 -17.43 -2.55
CA TYR A 150 -14.34 -18.33 -3.60
C TYR A 150 -14.99 -19.61 -3.09
N PHE A 151 -14.64 -20.04 -1.88
CA PHE A 151 -15.10 -21.31 -1.34
C PHE A 151 -16.45 -21.18 -0.61
N TYR A 152 -17.02 -19.98 -0.51
CA TYR A 152 -18.36 -19.78 0.03
C TYR A 152 -19.42 -20.25 -0.98
N PRO A 153 -20.17 -21.34 -0.70
CA PRO A 153 -21.12 -21.95 -1.62
C PRO A 153 -22.44 -21.16 -1.67
N SER A 154 -22.40 -19.85 -1.94
CA SER A 154 -23.55 -18.96 -2.16
C SER A 154 -23.12 -17.48 -2.23
N ALA A 155 -21.90 -17.17 -2.70
CA ALA A 155 -21.34 -15.82 -2.60
C ALA A 155 -22.15 -14.76 -3.38
N ASN A 156 -22.87 -15.15 -4.44
CA ASN A 156 -23.89 -14.36 -5.16
C ASN A 156 -23.46 -12.91 -5.46
N PHE A 157 -22.26 -12.77 -6.03
CA PHE A 157 -21.70 -11.48 -6.39
C PHE A 157 -22.51 -10.76 -7.47
N SER A 158 -22.96 -9.56 -7.16
CA SER A 158 -23.84 -8.77 -8.02
C SER A 158 -23.45 -7.29 -8.02
N TYR A 159 -23.64 -6.63 -9.16
CA TYR A 159 -23.60 -5.18 -9.30
C TYR A 159 -25.01 -4.64 -9.44
N LEU A 160 -25.45 -3.89 -8.43
CA LEU A 160 -26.76 -3.25 -8.41
C LEU A 160 -26.63 -1.72 -8.46
N PRO A 161 -27.61 -0.99 -9.02
CA PRO A 161 -27.60 0.47 -9.03
C PRO A 161 -27.48 1.07 -7.63
N ASN A 162 -26.67 2.11 -7.49
CA ASN A 162 -26.50 2.86 -6.24
C ASN A 162 -27.03 4.30 -6.34
N GLY A 163 -27.06 4.99 -5.20
CA GLY A 163 -27.54 6.39 -5.12
C GLY A 163 -26.66 7.43 -5.81
N TYR A 164 -25.46 7.05 -6.26
CA TYR A 164 -24.51 7.94 -6.96
C TYR A 164 -24.60 7.80 -8.49
N GLY A 165 -25.59 7.08 -9.01
CA GLY A 165 -25.73 6.84 -10.45
C GLY A 165 -24.77 5.80 -11.03
N GLY A 166 -24.02 5.10 -10.17
CA GLY A 166 -23.17 3.96 -10.53
C GLY A 166 -23.70 2.64 -9.97
N LEU A 167 -22.80 1.71 -9.70
CA LEU A 167 -23.11 0.37 -9.22
C LEU A 167 -22.47 0.11 -7.85
N SER A 168 -23.22 -0.43 -6.90
CA SER A 168 -22.71 -1.00 -5.64
C SER A 168 -22.43 -2.49 -5.83
N LEU A 169 -21.41 -2.99 -5.12
CA LEU A 169 -21.13 -4.42 -5.06
C LEU A 169 -21.98 -4.98 -3.93
N GLN A 170 -22.74 -6.03 -4.24
CA GLN A 170 -23.44 -6.83 -3.26
C GLN A 170 -22.92 -8.26 -3.34
N ALA A 171 -22.76 -8.85 -2.16
CA ALA A 171 -22.42 -10.24 -1.97
C ALA A 171 -23.21 -10.74 -0.76
N ASN A 172 -23.17 -12.04 -0.53
CA ASN A 172 -23.73 -12.65 0.67
C ASN A 172 -23.10 -12.05 1.95
N ASP A 173 -23.90 -11.85 3.00
CA ASP A 173 -23.44 -11.29 4.28
C ASP A 173 -22.23 -12.04 4.84
N ASN A 174 -22.22 -13.38 4.74
CA ASN A 174 -21.10 -14.20 5.17
C ASN A 174 -19.76 -13.85 4.48
N VAL A 175 -19.83 -13.43 3.20
CA VAL A 175 -18.65 -13.06 2.42
C VAL A 175 -18.17 -11.67 2.81
N LEU A 176 -19.09 -10.72 3.03
CA LEU A 176 -18.77 -9.36 3.48
C LEU A 176 -18.23 -9.36 4.93
N ASP A 177 -18.77 -10.22 5.78
CA ASP A 177 -18.28 -10.45 7.14
C ASP A 177 -16.87 -11.04 7.12
N TYR A 178 -16.62 -12.04 6.26
CA TYR A 178 -15.28 -12.59 6.08
C TYR A 178 -14.29 -11.54 5.57
N ASP A 179 -14.65 -10.77 4.55
CA ASP A 179 -13.81 -9.72 3.96
C ASP A 179 -13.44 -8.66 5.00
N SER A 180 -14.43 -8.15 5.74
CA SER A 180 -14.19 -7.16 6.80
C SER A 180 -13.32 -7.71 7.93
N LEU A 181 -13.60 -8.93 8.42
CA LEU A 181 -12.85 -9.56 9.50
C LEU A 181 -11.40 -9.89 9.08
N SER A 182 -11.22 -10.49 7.91
CA SER A 182 -9.89 -10.82 7.37
C SER A 182 -9.06 -9.56 7.15
N ALA A 183 -9.68 -8.46 6.72
CA ALA A 183 -8.99 -7.21 6.53
C ALA A 183 -8.61 -6.53 7.86
N ILE A 184 -9.50 -6.50 8.86
CA ILE A 184 -9.19 -6.00 10.22
C ILE A 184 -8.03 -6.78 10.82
N ILE A 185 -8.09 -8.12 10.78
CA ILE A 185 -7.05 -8.99 11.34
C ILE A 185 -5.72 -8.76 10.63
N THR A 186 -5.71 -8.74 9.30
CA THR A 186 -4.48 -8.61 8.51
C THR A 186 -3.83 -7.25 8.75
N VAL A 187 -4.60 -6.17 8.64
CA VAL A 187 -4.10 -4.79 8.82
C VAL A 187 -3.58 -4.60 10.24
N SER A 188 -4.32 -5.03 11.26
CA SER A 188 -3.91 -4.90 12.66
C SER A 188 -2.65 -5.71 12.98
N THR A 189 -2.57 -6.94 12.46
CA THR A 189 -1.40 -7.82 12.66
C THR A 189 -0.15 -7.25 12.02
N VAL A 190 -0.25 -6.84 10.75
CA VAL A 190 0.86 -6.25 9.99
C VAL A 190 1.29 -4.94 10.64
N PHE A 191 0.36 -4.07 11.03
CA PHE A 191 0.64 -2.82 11.71
C PHE A 191 1.38 -3.06 13.03
N GLY A 192 0.94 -4.03 13.83
CA GLY A 192 1.59 -4.42 15.08
C GLY A 192 3.02 -4.92 14.87
N ILE A 193 3.22 -5.85 13.94
CA ILE A 193 4.55 -6.40 13.60
C ILE A 193 5.50 -5.29 13.13
N CYS A 194 5.05 -4.45 12.20
CA CYS A 194 5.86 -3.36 11.66
C CYS A 194 6.19 -2.31 12.73
N SER A 195 5.23 -1.96 13.59
CA SER A 195 5.44 -1.03 14.70
C SER A 195 6.51 -1.54 15.67
N VAL A 196 6.49 -2.83 16.01
CA VAL A 196 7.53 -3.45 16.85
C VAL A 196 8.89 -3.35 16.18
N PHE A 197 9.01 -3.71 14.89
CA PHE A 197 10.29 -3.60 14.18
C PHE A 197 10.80 -2.16 14.09
N TYR A 198 9.95 -1.19 13.76
CA TYR A 198 10.35 0.21 13.70
C TYR A 198 10.75 0.75 15.08
N LEU A 199 10.02 0.41 16.14
CA LEU A 199 10.38 0.78 17.51
C LEU A 199 11.74 0.22 17.91
N MET A 200 11.97 -1.08 17.68
CA MET A 200 13.27 -1.72 17.93
C MET A 200 14.39 -1.09 17.11
N THR A 201 14.09 -0.69 15.87
CA THR A 201 15.04 -0.01 14.99
C THR A 201 15.41 1.37 15.51
N LEU A 202 14.44 2.15 15.99
CA LEU A 202 14.67 3.46 16.61
C LEU A 202 15.48 3.36 17.90
N ILE A 203 15.19 2.37 18.76
CA ILE A 203 15.97 2.09 19.97
C ILE A 203 17.42 1.74 19.60
N SER A 204 17.61 0.89 18.59
CA SER A 204 18.95 0.48 18.13
C SER A 204 19.71 1.67 17.53
N LEU A 205 19.04 2.51 16.74
CA LEU A 205 19.62 3.72 16.17
C LEU A 205 20.08 4.69 17.25
N ARG A 206 19.27 4.92 18.30
CA ARG A 206 19.63 5.79 19.42
C ARG A 206 20.94 5.34 20.08
N ARG A 207 21.12 4.02 20.27
CA ARG A 207 22.36 3.46 20.83
C ARG A 207 23.55 3.70 19.90
N VAL A 208 23.39 3.43 18.60
CA VAL A 208 24.46 3.64 17.61
C VAL A 208 24.87 5.12 17.54
N LEU A 209 23.91 6.05 17.54
CA LEU A 209 24.19 7.49 17.52
C LEU A 209 24.95 7.97 18.76
N MET A 210 24.73 7.35 19.93
CA MET A 210 25.49 7.66 21.15
C MET A 210 26.94 7.15 21.10
N THR A 211 27.20 6.06 20.39
CA THR A 211 28.53 5.42 20.36
C THR A 211 29.41 5.91 19.20
N VAL A 212 28.82 6.45 18.13
CA VAL A 212 29.54 6.78 16.90
C VAL A 212 30.26 8.14 16.99
N SER A 213 31.59 8.10 16.88
CA SER A 213 32.46 9.26 16.64
C SER A 213 32.26 9.85 15.23
N THR A 214 32.45 11.17 15.09
CA THR A 214 32.09 12.05 13.97
C THR A 214 32.46 11.58 12.56
N LYS A 215 33.43 10.66 12.39
CA LYS A 215 33.92 10.18 11.08
C LYS A 215 33.04 9.12 10.38
N SER A 216 32.11 8.42 11.06
CA SER A 216 31.20 7.46 10.40
C SER A 216 29.81 8.04 10.04
N SER A 217 29.63 9.35 10.22
CA SER A 217 28.31 10.01 10.19
C SER A 217 27.57 9.96 8.86
N THR A 218 28.26 9.84 7.72
CA THR A 218 27.61 9.91 6.39
C THR A 218 26.74 8.70 6.09
N ARG A 219 27.26 7.48 6.31
CA ARG A 219 26.49 6.23 6.11
C ARG A 219 25.33 6.11 7.09
N VAL A 220 25.57 6.42 8.37
CA VAL A 220 24.53 6.40 9.41
C VAL A 220 23.41 7.40 9.06
N LYS A 221 23.76 8.57 8.52
CA LYS A 221 22.78 9.56 8.07
C LYS A 221 21.97 9.06 6.87
N GLU A 222 22.59 8.38 5.91
CA GLU A 222 21.85 7.80 4.78
C GLU A 222 20.88 6.70 5.24
N ASP A 223 21.32 5.81 6.13
CA ASP A 223 20.47 4.77 6.70
C ASP A 223 19.32 5.35 7.53
N PHE A 224 19.57 6.45 8.27
CA PHE A 224 18.52 7.20 8.96
C PHE A 224 17.50 7.81 8.01
N LEU A 225 17.93 8.43 6.90
CA LEU A 225 17.00 9.00 5.92
C LEU A 225 16.16 7.92 5.24
N LEU A 226 16.72 6.74 4.98
CA LEU A 226 15.97 5.60 4.47
C LEU A 226 14.97 5.05 5.51
N LEU A 227 15.37 4.99 6.79
CA LEU A 227 14.47 4.63 7.89
C LEU A 227 13.31 5.63 7.98
N LEU A 228 13.61 6.93 7.95
CA LEU A 228 12.60 7.99 7.99
C LEU A 228 11.63 7.88 6.82
N SER A 229 12.13 7.63 5.59
CA SER A 229 11.27 7.37 4.43
C SER A 229 10.33 6.19 4.69
N SER A 230 10.85 5.10 5.24
CA SER A 230 10.07 3.88 5.49
C SER A 230 9.01 4.07 6.57
N ILE A 231 9.32 4.84 7.61
CA ILE A 231 8.37 5.20 8.68
C ILE A 231 7.28 6.12 8.13
N LEU A 232 7.63 7.10 7.29
CA LEU A 232 6.66 8.00 6.68
C LEU A 232 5.71 7.24 5.74
N THR A 233 6.22 6.34 4.90
CA THR A 233 5.36 5.47 4.08
C THR A 233 4.51 4.57 4.98
N PHE A 234 5.08 3.93 6.00
CA PHE A 234 4.32 3.12 6.96
C PHE A 234 3.20 3.92 7.67
N SER A 235 3.42 5.22 7.92
CA SER A 235 2.41 6.07 8.54
C SER A 235 1.14 6.23 7.69
N SER A 236 1.19 5.98 6.37
CA SER A 236 -0.02 5.96 5.55
C SER A 236 -0.95 4.80 5.94
N MET A 237 -0.39 3.68 6.40
CA MET A 237 -1.16 2.52 6.88
C MET A 237 -1.93 2.84 8.17
N SER A 238 -1.47 3.80 8.98
CA SER A 238 -2.20 4.26 10.17
C SER A 238 -3.59 4.79 9.83
N PHE A 239 -3.76 5.42 8.65
CA PHE A 239 -5.09 5.87 8.21
C PHE A 239 -6.02 4.69 7.92
N ASP A 240 -5.50 3.60 7.36
CA ASP A 240 -6.29 2.39 7.10
C ASP A 240 -6.74 1.75 8.42
N VAL A 241 -5.85 1.68 9.43
CA VAL A 241 -6.20 1.23 10.78
C VAL A 241 -7.32 2.10 11.38
N VAL A 242 -7.25 3.42 11.24
CA VAL A 242 -8.30 4.33 11.72
C VAL A 242 -9.64 4.05 11.04
N VAL A 243 -9.65 3.83 9.71
CA VAL A 243 -10.89 3.48 8.98
C VAL A 243 -11.50 2.19 9.51
N TYR A 244 -10.68 1.18 9.83
CA TYR A 244 -11.18 -0.06 10.43
C TYR A 244 -11.70 0.10 11.86
N ILE A 245 -11.06 0.93 12.67
CA ILE A 245 -11.58 1.25 14.01
C ILE A 245 -12.94 1.93 13.88
N ILE A 246 -13.07 2.90 12.97
CA ILE A 246 -14.35 3.56 12.69
C ILE A 246 -15.39 2.51 12.26
N GLN A 247 -15.06 1.64 11.31
CA GLN A 247 -15.96 0.59 10.83
C GLN A 247 -16.41 -0.32 11.99
N PHE A 248 -15.47 -0.82 12.80
CA PHE A 248 -15.76 -1.69 13.94
C PHE A 248 -16.69 -1.02 14.96
N VAL A 249 -16.37 0.21 15.36
CA VAL A 249 -17.19 0.99 16.30
C VAL A 249 -18.57 1.27 15.72
N SER A 250 -18.66 1.55 14.43
CA SER A 250 -19.91 1.88 13.75
C SER A 250 -20.84 0.68 13.66
N VAL A 251 -20.29 -0.51 13.37
CA VAL A 251 -21.03 -1.78 13.40
C VAL A 251 -21.50 -2.09 14.82
N ALA A 252 -20.61 -1.96 15.83
CA ALA A 252 -20.97 -2.19 17.22
C ALA A 252 -22.06 -1.23 17.74
N ALA A 253 -22.10 0.00 17.22
CA ALA A 253 -23.06 1.03 17.59
C ALA A 253 -24.31 1.09 16.69
N ASN A 254 -24.42 0.24 15.67
CA ASN A 254 -25.49 0.27 14.65
C ASN A 254 -25.64 1.64 13.96
N LEU A 255 -24.52 2.27 13.58
CA LEU A 255 -24.48 3.58 12.92
C LEU A 255 -24.22 3.44 11.42
N ASP A 256 -25.28 3.20 10.64
CA ASP A 256 -25.20 2.96 9.19
C ASP A 256 -24.49 4.08 8.41
N SER A 257 -24.64 5.33 8.83
CA SER A 257 -24.00 6.49 8.20
C SER A 257 -22.47 6.45 8.29
N LEU A 258 -21.93 6.00 9.42
CA LEU A 258 -20.50 5.87 9.63
C LEU A 258 -19.91 4.64 8.94
N VAL A 259 -20.70 3.56 8.81
CA VAL A 259 -20.34 2.40 7.98
C VAL A 259 -20.21 2.81 6.51
N SER A 260 -21.16 3.60 5.99
CA SER A 260 -21.06 4.13 4.63
C SER A 260 -19.82 5.03 4.47
N LEU A 261 -19.51 5.85 5.48
CA LEU A 261 -18.32 6.71 5.46
C LEU A 261 -17.01 5.90 5.48
N SER A 262 -16.93 4.78 6.19
CA SER A 262 -15.71 3.96 6.21
C SER A 262 -15.45 3.33 4.84
N PHE A 263 -16.49 2.87 4.13
CA PHE A 263 -16.37 2.39 2.74
C PHE A 263 -15.96 3.48 1.75
N ASP A 264 -16.31 4.73 2.02
CA ASP A 264 -15.88 5.89 1.22
C ASP A 264 -14.41 6.26 1.48
N LEU A 265 -14.03 6.36 2.76
CA LEU A 265 -12.66 6.68 3.19
C LEU A 265 -11.66 5.60 2.78
N TRP A 266 -12.11 4.36 2.64
CA TRP A 266 -11.31 3.24 2.19
C TRP A 266 -10.60 3.48 0.83
N PHE A 267 -11.26 4.18 -0.11
CA PHE A 267 -10.64 4.56 -1.38
C PHE A 267 -9.42 5.47 -1.14
N VAL A 268 -9.59 6.44 -0.24
CA VAL A 268 -8.56 7.43 0.08
C VAL A 268 -7.38 6.76 0.77
N THR A 269 -7.62 5.87 1.74
CA THR A 269 -6.53 5.18 2.45
C THR A 269 -5.75 4.26 1.53
N THR A 270 -6.44 3.51 0.67
CA THR A 270 -5.81 2.62 -0.31
C THR A 270 -4.94 3.39 -1.30
N GLU A 271 -5.45 4.49 -1.86
CA GLU A 271 -4.67 5.33 -2.78
C GLU A 271 -3.48 5.97 -2.09
N LEU A 272 -3.65 6.49 -0.86
CA LEU A 272 -2.56 7.04 -0.06
C LEU A 272 -1.43 6.03 0.16
N MET A 273 -1.76 4.76 0.42
CA MET A 273 -0.75 3.69 0.52
C MET A 273 0.03 3.56 -0.79
N CYS A 274 -0.67 3.49 -1.93
CA CYS A 274 -0.05 3.30 -3.25
C CYS A 274 0.81 4.48 -3.71
N ILE A 275 0.49 5.70 -3.29
CA ILE A 275 1.16 6.92 -3.80
C ILE A 275 2.15 7.55 -2.81
N SER A 276 2.21 7.11 -1.56
CA SER A 276 3.03 7.76 -0.52
C SER A 276 4.54 7.56 -0.74
N GLN A 277 4.96 6.36 -1.12
CA GLN A 277 6.36 5.95 -1.27
C GLN A 277 7.22 6.92 -2.10
N PRO A 278 6.84 7.36 -3.32
CA PRO A 278 7.65 8.28 -4.11
C PRO A 278 7.85 9.65 -3.44
N TRP A 279 6.81 10.18 -2.81
CA TRP A 279 6.90 11.45 -2.09
C TRP A 279 7.83 11.32 -0.88
N CYS A 280 7.65 10.29 -0.06
CA CYS A 280 8.48 10.01 1.10
C CYS A 280 9.97 9.92 0.72
N LEU A 281 10.30 9.24 -0.38
CA LEU A 281 11.68 9.11 -0.85
C LEU A 281 12.26 10.43 -1.37
N LEU A 282 11.49 11.25 -2.08
CA LEU A 282 11.96 12.53 -2.61
C LEU A 282 12.17 13.60 -1.52
N PHE A 283 11.31 13.60 -0.50
CA PHE A 283 11.44 14.51 0.64
C PHE A 283 12.62 14.14 1.54
N THR A 284 12.79 12.86 1.84
CA THR A 284 13.80 12.39 2.81
C THR A 284 15.17 12.16 2.17
N ASN A 285 15.24 11.53 0.99
CA ASN A 285 16.50 11.05 0.42
C ASN A 285 17.07 12.03 -0.62
N ARG A 286 18.05 12.82 -0.19
CA ARG A 286 18.76 13.79 -1.05
C ARG A 286 19.41 13.16 -2.28
N THR A 287 19.88 11.92 -2.16
CA THR A 287 20.54 11.21 -3.25
C THR A 287 19.52 10.84 -4.33
N VAL A 288 18.38 10.26 -3.94
CA VAL A 288 17.26 9.97 -4.85
C VAL A 288 16.81 11.25 -5.56
N ARG A 289 16.56 12.33 -4.80
CA ARG A 289 16.16 13.62 -5.36
C ARG A 289 17.17 14.18 -6.37
N ARG A 290 18.47 14.07 -6.10
CA ARG A 290 19.52 14.51 -7.04
C ARG A 290 19.47 13.76 -8.36
N TYR A 291 19.30 12.44 -8.33
CA TYR A 291 19.23 11.64 -9.56
C TYR A 291 17.90 11.83 -10.29
N PHE A 292 16.81 11.99 -9.55
CA PHE A 292 15.51 12.35 -10.11
C PHE A 292 15.57 13.67 -10.88
N LEU A 293 16.13 14.74 -10.30
CA LEU A 293 16.29 16.04 -10.97
C LEU A 293 17.21 16.00 -12.19
N ARG A 294 18.14 15.03 -12.25
CA ARG A 294 18.99 14.80 -13.43
C ARG A 294 18.26 14.13 -14.60
N LEU A 295 17.02 13.66 -14.42
CA LEU A 295 16.21 13.21 -15.56
C LEU A 295 15.67 14.36 -16.40
N PHE A 296 15.56 15.55 -15.81
CA PHE A 296 15.00 16.75 -16.45
C PHE A 296 16.06 17.75 -16.93
N ARG A 297 17.34 17.41 -16.76
CA ARG A 297 18.48 18.18 -17.25
C ARG A 297 19.15 17.41 -18.36
#